data_AF-A0AAJ1D2U2-F1
#
_entry.id   AF-A0AAJ1D2U2-F1
#
_cell.length_a   1.000
_cell.length_b   1.000
_cell.length_c   1.000
_cell.angle_alpha   90.00
_cell.angle_beta   90.00
_cell.angle_gamma   90.00
#
_symmetry.space_group_name_H-M   'P 1'
#
loop_
_entity.id
_entity.type
_entity.pdbx_description
1 polymer ?
#
loop_
_entity_poly.entity_id
_entity_poly.type
_entity_poly.pdbx_seq_one_letter_code
_entity_poly.pdbx_strand_id
1 'polypeptide(L)'
;MLSQLNLRFPKKLIDSLKSRASAEDTSVNALAGRFIEEKLMASAPDDEWLNLNTDPDATNLSLYRKIVRGETFGRQALKPAELRWIFTRAHHACQTGSTFMSWPVMEALLGITFDALVYAVENGIPVDTYYINRAFDLSDGNYREEADRFMAGMRRNVDATWAEFLLRPLSSGALNLEAFPDEAIARICTTGRLKVIFPLLVRAQQYEPAALRSWAAATGLVTEDLTRSIKVNDICLQMWIRGNRMPQAHGLSHEAPQLRLTLTADRVALAYGWEMFSELNRLFQARAWLKVTKAWSDRGSMVGLYFPHNESEDVIISLDGVHFFVKPEEYLQLEAGFLATVAAPDVASVLDELRPLYGDL
;
A
#
# COMPACT_ATOMS: atom_id res chain seq x y z
N MET A 1 32.26 26.32 24.69
CA MET A 1 32.12 26.28 26.17
C MET A 1 31.66 24.87 26.54
N LEU A 2 32.36 24.17 27.43
CA LEU A 2 31.93 22.85 27.91
C LEU A 2 31.08 23.03 29.17
N SER A 3 29.83 22.58 29.14
CA SER A 3 28.96 22.52 30.32
C SER A 3 29.31 21.30 31.16
N GLN A 4 29.54 21.47 32.47
CA GLN A 4 29.77 20.35 33.39
C GLN A 4 28.43 19.75 33.83
N LEU A 5 28.24 18.45 33.53
CA LEU A 5 27.07 17.65 33.95
C LEU A 5 27.52 16.66 35.03
N ASN A 6 26.89 16.71 36.21
CA ASN A 6 27.18 15.77 37.30
C ASN A 6 26.22 14.56 37.25
N LEU A 7 26.71 13.42 36.76
CA LEU A 7 25.95 12.17 36.68
C LEU A 7 26.21 11.29 37.91
N ARG A 8 25.14 10.70 38.48
CA ARG A 8 25.24 9.72 39.57
C ARG A 8 24.92 8.32 39.02
N PHE A 9 25.84 7.38 39.20
CA PHE A 9 25.69 6.01 38.74
C PHE A 9 25.54 5.02 39.91
N PRO A 10 24.75 3.94 39.73
CA PRO A 10 24.75 2.81 40.65
C PRO A 10 26.15 2.20 40.80
N LYS A 11 26.48 1.72 42.01
CA LYS A 11 27.82 1.21 42.36
C LYS A 11 28.34 0.12 41.39
N LYS A 12 27.47 -0.81 41.00
CA LYS A 12 27.81 -1.88 40.04
C LYS A 12 28.19 -1.35 38.65
N LEU A 13 27.56 -0.25 38.22
CA LEU A 13 27.79 0.33 36.90
C LEU A 13 29.10 1.12 36.87
N ILE A 14 29.40 1.90 37.92
CA ILE A 14 30.67 2.62 38.00
C ILE A 14 31.87 1.67 38.12
N ASP A 15 31.71 0.55 38.82
CA ASP A 15 32.76 -0.47 38.93
C ASP A 15 33.02 -1.16 37.58
N SER A 16 31.97 -1.42 36.81
CA SER A 16 32.08 -1.95 35.43
C SER A 16 32.75 -0.95 34.48
N LEU A 17 32.38 0.33 34.57
CA LEU A 17 33.00 1.41 33.80
C LEU A 17 34.48 1.58 34.14
N LYS A 18 34.85 1.49 35.43
CA LYS A 18 36.25 1.53 35.88
C LYS A 18 37.07 0.36 35.35
N SER A 19 36.55 -0.85 35.46
CA SER A 19 37.20 -2.06 34.97
C SER A 19 37.50 -1.95 33.47
N ARG A 20 36.51 -1.50 32.70
CA ARG A 20 36.64 -1.35 31.25
C ARG A 20 37.52 -0.18 30.85
N ALA A 21 37.45 0.95 31.56
CA ALA A 21 38.33 2.09 31.33
C ALA A 21 39.81 1.72 31.57
N SER A 22 40.07 0.88 32.59
CA SER A 22 41.41 0.35 32.86
C SER A 22 41.88 -0.64 31.79
N ALA A 23 40.98 -1.44 31.20
CA ALA A 23 41.32 -2.36 30.12
C ALA A 23 41.60 -1.64 28.79
N GLU A 24 40.95 -0.49 28.56
CA GLU A 24 41.07 0.34 27.36
C GLU A 24 42.06 1.52 27.51
N ASP A 25 42.84 1.53 28.60
CA ASP A 25 43.80 2.59 28.97
C ASP A 25 43.25 4.02 28.79
N THR A 26 42.03 4.23 29.29
CA THR A 26 41.32 5.51 29.17
C THR A 26 40.74 5.96 30.51
N SER A 27 40.37 7.23 30.62
CA SER A 27 39.71 7.73 31.83
C SER A 27 38.25 7.32 31.85
N VAL A 28 37.70 7.08 33.05
CA VAL A 28 36.27 6.76 33.24
C VAL A 28 35.37 7.84 32.65
N ASN A 29 35.77 9.12 32.74
CA ASN A 29 35.02 10.24 32.19
C ASN A 29 35.06 10.26 30.66
N ALA A 30 36.21 9.95 30.05
CA ALA A 30 36.34 9.87 28.60
C ALA A 30 35.55 8.68 28.04
N LEU A 31 35.60 7.52 28.71
CA LEU A 31 34.82 6.34 28.32
C LEU A 31 33.31 6.58 28.47
N ALA A 32 32.88 7.17 29.59
CA ALA A 32 31.47 7.52 29.80
C ALA A 32 30.99 8.58 28.80
N GLY A 33 31.81 9.60 28.52
CA GLY A 33 31.55 10.61 27.50
C GLY A 33 31.39 9.99 26.12
N ARG A 34 32.30 9.10 25.73
CA ARG A 34 32.24 8.37 24.45
C ARG A 34 30.99 7.49 24.35
N PHE A 35 30.62 6.77 25.42
CA PHE A 35 29.38 5.98 25.40
C PHE A 35 28.12 6.83 25.34
N ILE A 36 28.10 7.98 26.03
CA ILE A 36 27.00 8.94 25.95
C ILE A 36 26.92 9.53 24.54
N GLU A 37 28.05 9.94 23.96
CA GLU A 37 28.13 10.46 22.60
C GLU A 37 27.71 9.40 21.58
N GLU A 38 28.24 8.18 21.65
CA GLU A 38 27.87 7.05 20.78
C GLU A 38 26.38 6.71 20.88
N LYS A 39 25.79 6.76 22.09
CA LYS A 39 24.36 6.50 22.31
C LYS A 39 23.44 7.66 21.97
N LEU A 40 23.90 8.91 22.05
CA LEU A 40 23.15 10.09 21.61
C LEU A 40 23.26 10.30 20.09
N MET A 41 24.37 9.85 19.48
CA MET A 41 24.57 9.88 18.03
C MET A 41 23.94 8.68 17.33
N ALA A 42 23.71 7.57 18.04
CA ALA A 42 22.80 6.53 17.61
C ALA A 42 21.36 7.05 17.74
N SER A 43 20.65 7.20 16.62
CA SER A 43 19.23 7.59 16.62
C SER A 43 18.44 6.72 17.60
N ALA A 44 17.63 7.32 18.48
CA ALA A 44 16.70 6.53 19.28
C ALA A 44 15.76 5.75 18.34
N PRO A 45 15.26 4.57 18.72
CA PRO A 45 14.35 3.79 17.87
C PRO A 45 13.14 4.60 17.37
N ASP A 46 12.63 5.52 18.20
CA ASP A 46 11.53 6.43 17.82
C ASP A 46 11.99 7.58 16.89
N ASP A 47 13.27 7.97 16.90
CA ASP A 47 13.78 9.04 16.04
C ASP A 47 13.77 8.63 14.57
N GLU A 48 14.06 7.36 14.26
CA GLU A 48 13.98 6.88 12.87
C GLU A 48 12.55 6.97 12.32
N TRP A 49 11.55 6.55 13.11
CA TRP A 49 10.15 6.66 12.71
C TRP A 49 9.68 8.12 12.62
N LEU A 50 10.11 9.00 13.54
CA LEU A 50 9.82 10.43 13.48
C LEU A 50 10.45 11.10 12.25
N ASN A 51 11.68 10.71 11.89
CA ASN A 51 12.36 11.20 10.69
C ASN A 51 11.58 10.82 9.43
N LEU A 52 11.05 9.59 9.34
CA LEU A 52 10.21 9.17 8.21
C LEU A 52 8.93 10.00 8.06
N ASN A 53 8.39 10.53 9.17
CA ASN A 53 7.19 11.38 9.18
C ASN A 53 7.48 12.87 8.98
N THR A 54 8.73 13.30 9.10
CA THR A 54 9.10 14.73 8.97
C THR A 54 8.96 15.21 7.52
N ASP A 55 9.28 14.34 6.56
CA ASP A 55 9.07 14.58 5.13
C ASP A 55 8.51 13.31 4.46
N PRO A 56 7.17 13.11 4.51
CA PRO A 56 6.53 11.92 3.93
C PRO A 56 6.76 11.78 2.42
N ASP A 57 6.98 12.87 1.70
CA ASP A 57 7.19 12.86 0.24
C ASP A 57 8.57 12.34 -0.11
N ALA A 58 9.60 12.82 0.60
CA ALA A 58 10.96 12.29 0.50
C ALA A 58 11.01 10.81 0.94
N THR A 59 10.30 10.45 2.01
CA THR A 59 10.16 9.06 2.46
C THR A 59 9.52 8.19 1.38
N ASN A 60 8.39 8.60 0.81
CA ASN A 60 7.73 7.91 -0.30
C ASN A 60 8.67 7.72 -1.49
N LEU A 61 9.40 8.77 -1.90
CA LEU A 61 10.32 8.69 -3.03
C LEU A 61 11.50 7.73 -2.75
N SER A 62 12.05 7.76 -1.54
CA SER A 62 13.09 6.84 -1.09
C SER A 62 12.60 5.39 -1.10
N LEU A 63 11.42 5.13 -0.54
CA LEU A 63 10.81 3.80 -0.53
C LEU A 63 10.41 3.34 -1.93
N TYR A 64 9.96 4.23 -2.82
CA TYR A 64 9.68 3.91 -4.22
C TYR A 64 10.95 3.39 -4.91
N ARG A 65 12.06 4.11 -4.78
CA ARG A 65 13.36 3.69 -5.34
C ARG A 65 13.80 2.34 -4.76
N LYS A 66 13.64 2.14 -3.46
CA LYS A 66 14.04 0.91 -2.77
C LYS A 66 13.16 -0.30 -3.12
N ILE A 67 11.84 -0.16 -3.08
CA ILE A 67 10.86 -1.25 -3.20
C ILE A 67 10.46 -1.47 -4.66
N VAL A 68 10.03 -0.41 -5.35
CA VAL A 68 9.44 -0.50 -6.70
C VAL A 68 10.56 -0.65 -7.75
N ARG A 69 11.54 0.26 -7.72
CA ARG A 69 12.66 0.26 -8.67
C ARG A 69 13.78 -0.73 -8.33
N GLY A 70 13.85 -1.20 -7.09
CA GLY A 70 14.90 -2.10 -6.63
C GLY A 70 16.28 -1.44 -6.55
N GLU A 71 16.34 -0.11 -6.51
CA GLU A 71 17.57 0.70 -6.39
C GLU A 71 18.08 0.64 -4.94
N THR A 72 18.54 -0.54 -4.56
CA THR A 72 19.17 -0.82 -3.28
C THR A 72 20.66 -0.55 -3.42
N PHE A 73 21.07 0.71 -3.25
CA PHE A 73 22.49 1.13 -3.30
C PHE A 73 23.32 0.51 -2.15
N GLY A 74 23.44 -0.83 -2.11
CA GLY A 74 24.15 -1.58 -1.07
C GLY A 74 23.44 -1.70 0.28
N ARG A 75 22.18 -1.27 0.43
CA ARG A 75 21.40 -1.38 1.69
C ARG A 75 20.52 -2.65 1.68
N GLN A 76 20.75 -3.49 2.69
CA GLN A 76 20.49 -4.94 2.67
C GLN A 76 19.07 -5.40 3.03
N ALA A 77 18.20 -4.57 3.63
CA ALA A 77 16.81 -4.91 3.92
C ALA A 77 16.00 -3.64 4.24
N LEU A 78 14.66 -3.73 4.28
CA LEU A 78 13.85 -2.71 4.94
C LEU A 78 14.07 -2.77 6.44
N LYS A 79 14.23 -1.61 7.07
CA LYS A 79 14.34 -1.48 8.52
C LYS A 79 12.97 -1.70 9.17
N PRO A 80 12.91 -2.15 10.44
CA PRO A 80 11.65 -2.24 11.18
C PRO A 80 10.86 -0.93 11.22
N ALA A 81 11.53 0.22 11.38
CA ALA A 81 10.88 1.54 11.33
C ALA A 81 10.24 1.84 9.97
N GLU A 82 10.86 1.45 8.86
CA GLU A 82 10.31 1.59 7.50
C GLU A 82 9.07 0.70 7.33
N LEU A 83 9.10 -0.54 7.83
CA LEU A 83 7.95 -1.45 7.79
C LEU A 83 6.78 -0.95 8.64
N ARG A 84 7.06 -0.51 9.87
CA ARG A 84 6.07 0.14 10.73
C ARG A 84 5.43 1.32 10.00
N TRP A 85 6.25 2.17 9.37
CA TRP A 85 5.76 3.31 8.60
C TRP A 85 4.87 2.85 7.42
N ILE A 86 5.31 1.87 6.62
CA ILE A 86 4.53 1.27 5.52
C ILE A 86 3.17 0.79 6.00
N PHE A 87 3.11 0.01 7.09
CA PHE A 87 1.85 -0.59 7.56
C PHE A 87 0.93 0.43 8.23
N THR A 88 1.47 1.42 8.95
CA THR A 88 0.68 2.55 9.45
C THR A 88 0.04 3.32 8.29
N ARG A 89 0.78 3.55 7.20
CA ARG A 89 0.28 4.25 6.01
C ARG A 89 -0.72 3.41 5.22
N ALA A 90 -0.48 2.11 5.08
CA ALA A 90 -1.43 1.18 4.46
C ALA A 90 -2.78 1.17 5.20
N HIS A 91 -2.74 1.14 6.53
CA HIS A 91 -3.93 1.26 7.37
C HIS A 91 -4.62 2.62 7.20
N HIS A 92 -3.86 3.73 7.18
CA HIS A 92 -4.43 5.07 6.95
C HIS A 92 -5.11 5.21 5.59
N ALA A 93 -4.60 4.57 4.53
CA ALA A 93 -5.22 4.56 3.22
C ALA A 93 -6.68 4.06 3.27
N CYS A 94 -6.94 3.04 4.10
CA CYS A 94 -8.28 2.48 4.30
C CYS A 94 -9.25 3.48 4.94
N GLN A 95 -8.79 4.26 5.92
CA GLN A 95 -9.61 5.27 6.60
C GLN A 95 -10.08 6.39 5.66
N THR A 96 -9.29 6.64 4.62
CA THR A 96 -9.57 7.66 3.60
C THR A 96 -10.16 7.09 2.32
N GLY A 97 -10.36 5.77 2.27
CA GLY A 97 -10.79 5.06 1.10
C GLY A 97 -12.30 5.13 0.88
N SER A 98 -12.70 5.19 -0.38
CA SER A 98 -14.08 5.01 -0.83
C SER A 98 -14.12 3.73 -1.67
N THR A 99 -14.97 2.75 -1.32
CA THR A 99 -15.16 1.41 -1.93
C THR A 99 -14.24 0.29 -1.42
N PHE A 100 -13.91 -0.66 -2.31
CA PHE A 100 -13.33 -1.95 -2.00
C PHE A 100 -11.81 -1.93 -2.12
N MET A 101 -11.10 -2.58 -1.21
CA MET A 101 -9.68 -2.84 -1.40
C MET A 101 -9.48 -3.89 -2.49
N SER A 102 -8.50 -3.69 -3.37
CA SER A 102 -8.12 -4.69 -4.36
C SER A 102 -7.68 -5.99 -3.69
N TRP A 103 -8.13 -7.13 -4.23
CA TRP A 103 -7.83 -8.43 -3.63
C TRP A 103 -6.32 -8.71 -3.50
N PRO A 104 -5.46 -8.44 -4.49
CA PRO A 104 -4.01 -8.68 -4.34
C PRO A 104 -3.39 -7.93 -3.16
N VAL A 105 -3.88 -6.72 -2.86
CA VAL A 105 -3.40 -5.91 -1.72
C VAL A 105 -3.86 -6.53 -0.40
N MET A 106 -5.14 -6.89 -0.29
CA MET A 106 -5.67 -7.61 0.88
C MET A 106 -4.92 -8.92 1.11
N GLU A 107 -4.70 -9.70 0.07
CA GLU A 107 -3.99 -10.98 0.13
C GLU A 107 -2.55 -10.81 0.58
N ALA A 108 -1.84 -9.78 0.10
CA ALA A 108 -0.49 -9.48 0.54
C ALA A 108 -0.44 -9.07 2.02
N LEU A 109 -1.34 -8.19 2.48
CA LEU A 109 -1.36 -7.71 3.87
C LEU A 109 -1.79 -8.78 4.87
N LEU A 110 -2.84 -9.55 4.55
CA LEU A 110 -3.27 -10.67 5.38
C LEU A 110 -2.22 -11.77 5.39
N GLY A 111 -1.60 -12.06 4.24
CA GLY A 111 -0.48 -13.00 4.15
C GLY A 111 0.70 -12.60 5.04
N ILE A 112 1.09 -11.32 5.03
CA ILE A 112 2.11 -10.79 5.96
C ILE A 112 1.69 -11.00 7.41
N THR A 113 0.44 -10.66 7.74
CA THR A 113 -0.10 -10.75 9.10
C THR A 113 -0.09 -12.19 9.62
N PHE A 114 -0.60 -13.13 8.85
CA PHE A 114 -0.68 -14.54 9.24
C PHE A 114 0.69 -15.22 9.24
N ASP A 115 1.55 -14.95 8.26
CA ASP A 115 2.91 -15.51 8.27
C ASP A 115 3.72 -14.99 9.48
N ALA A 116 3.52 -13.72 9.87
CA ALA A 116 4.12 -13.17 11.08
C ALA A 116 3.57 -13.82 12.36
N LEU A 117 2.26 -14.03 12.45
CA LEU A 117 1.64 -14.72 13.59
C LEU A 117 2.15 -16.16 13.73
N VAL A 118 2.15 -16.92 12.63
CA VAL A 118 2.62 -18.31 12.59
C VAL A 118 4.09 -18.37 13.01
N TYR A 119 4.94 -17.53 12.42
CA TYR A 119 6.36 -17.49 12.77
C TYR A 119 6.58 -17.12 14.24
N ALA A 120 5.84 -16.13 14.76
CA ALA A 120 5.97 -15.70 16.14
C ALA A 120 5.66 -16.83 17.13
N VAL A 121 4.58 -17.57 16.88
CA VAL A 121 4.15 -18.67 17.76
C VAL A 121 5.11 -19.86 17.66
N GLU A 122 5.56 -20.21 16.45
CA GLU A 122 6.55 -21.28 16.23
C GLU A 122 7.91 -21.01 16.91
N ASN A 123 8.26 -19.72 17.10
CA ASN A 123 9.56 -19.30 17.63
C ASN A 123 9.49 -18.64 19.02
N GLY A 124 8.32 -18.65 19.66
CA GLY A 124 8.13 -18.07 21.01
C GLY A 124 8.32 -16.55 21.08
N ILE A 125 8.08 -15.82 19.98
CA ILE A 125 8.10 -14.35 19.95
C ILE A 125 6.79 -13.83 20.56
N PRO A 126 6.84 -12.97 21.59
CA PRO A 126 5.63 -12.41 22.19
C PRO A 126 4.84 -11.55 21.19
N VAL A 127 3.56 -11.86 21.05
CA VAL A 127 2.57 -11.09 20.27
C VAL A 127 1.27 -10.99 21.07
N ASP A 128 0.43 -10.00 20.77
CA ASP A 128 -0.90 -9.88 21.39
C ASP A 128 -1.89 -10.86 20.76
N THR A 129 -1.76 -12.14 21.13
CA THR A 129 -2.61 -13.22 20.60
C THR A 129 -4.08 -12.95 20.89
N TYR A 130 -4.43 -12.43 22.08
CA TYR A 130 -5.80 -12.10 22.43
C TYR A 130 -6.42 -11.11 21.44
N TYR A 131 -5.71 -10.03 21.11
CA TYR A 131 -6.17 -9.06 20.13
C TYR A 131 -6.29 -9.66 18.72
N ILE A 132 -5.28 -10.41 18.29
CA ILE A 132 -5.21 -11.02 16.95
C ILE A 132 -6.33 -12.05 16.76
N ASN A 133 -6.56 -12.91 17.75
CA ASN A 133 -7.62 -13.91 17.71
C ASN A 133 -8.98 -13.27 17.60
N ARG A 134 -9.22 -12.18 18.34
CA ARG A 134 -10.47 -11.45 18.26
C ARG A 134 -10.66 -10.74 16.92
N ALA A 135 -9.57 -10.27 16.30
CA ALA A 135 -9.64 -9.61 15.00
C ALA A 135 -10.00 -10.57 13.86
N PHE A 136 -9.52 -11.83 13.92
CA PHE A 136 -9.72 -12.81 12.85
C PHE A 136 -10.60 -14.02 13.25
N ASP A 137 -11.20 -13.99 14.44
CA ASP A 137 -12.01 -15.07 15.02
C ASP A 137 -11.24 -16.42 15.09
N LEU A 138 -10.02 -16.39 15.63
CA LEU A 138 -9.11 -17.55 15.78
C LEU A 138 -9.31 -18.22 17.15
N SER A 139 -9.04 -19.52 17.24
CA SER A 139 -9.36 -20.34 18.43
C SER A 139 -8.16 -21.05 19.09
N ASP A 140 -6.94 -20.55 18.82
CA ASP A 140 -5.69 -20.77 19.57
C ASP A 140 -4.94 -22.10 19.39
N GLY A 141 -5.35 -22.97 18.46
CA GLY A 141 -4.74 -24.30 18.33
C GLY A 141 -3.73 -24.45 17.20
N ASN A 142 -4.08 -23.96 16.01
CA ASN A 142 -3.29 -24.17 14.79
C ASN A 142 -3.44 -22.97 13.85
N TYR A 143 -2.66 -21.91 14.10
CA TYR A 143 -2.77 -20.66 13.35
C TYR A 143 -2.53 -20.82 11.84
N ARG A 144 -1.75 -21.83 11.41
CA ARG A 144 -1.55 -22.08 9.97
C ARG A 144 -2.83 -22.56 9.30
N GLU A 145 -3.45 -23.60 9.85
CA GLU A 145 -4.73 -24.11 9.31
C GLU A 145 -5.87 -23.10 9.46
N GLU A 146 -5.89 -22.34 10.55
CA GLU A 146 -6.90 -21.30 10.76
C GLU A 146 -6.72 -20.12 9.82
N ALA A 147 -5.49 -19.69 9.55
CA ALA A 147 -5.20 -18.66 8.54
C ALA A 147 -5.58 -19.13 7.13
N ASP A 148 -5.25 -20.37 6.75
CA ASP A 148 -5.63 -20.93 5.46
C ASP A 148 -7.16 -20.98 5.30
N ARG A 149 -7.87 -21.39 6.36
CA ARG A 149 -9.34 -21.42 6.39
C ARG A 149 -9.93 -20.01 6.28
N PHE A 150 -9.37 -19.04 7.00
CA PHE A 150 -9.78 -17.64 6.95
C PHE A 150 -9.62 -17.10 5.52
N MET A 151 -8.43 -17.23 4.95
CA MET A 151 -8.12 -16.77 3.59
C MET A 151 -9.01 -17.43 2.52
N ALA A 152 -9.31 -18.72 2.65
CA ALA A 152 -10.21 -19.42 1.74
C ALA A 152 -11.67 -18.96 1.84
N GLY A 153 -12.10 -18.50 3.01
CA GLY A 153 -13.45 -17.98 3.27
C GLY A 153 -13.64 -16.50 2.95
N MET A 154 -12.56 -15.76 2.70
CA MET A 154 -12.61 -14.32 2.47
C MET A 154 -13.33 -13.95 1.17
N ARG A 155 -14.22 -12.97 1.27
CA ARG A 155 -14.87 -12.39 0.10
C ARG A 155 -13.95 -11.37 -0.57
N ARG A 156 -14.03 -11.23 -1.91
CA ARG A 156 -13.19 -10.29 -2.66
C ARG A 156 -13.73 -8.87 -2.77
N ASN A 157 -14.85 -8.59 -2.11
CA ASN A 157 -15.45 -7.27 -2.00
C ASN A 157 -15.21 -6.68 -0.59
N VAL A 158 -13.96 -6.70 -0.13
CA VAL A 158 -13.59 -6.14 1.18
C VAL A 158 -13.68 -4.61 1.09
N ASP A 159 -14.67 -4.00 1.73
CA ASP A 159 -14.76 -2.54 1.78
C ASP A 159 -13.65 -1.93 2.64
N ALA A 160 -13.40 -0.64 2.45
CA ALA A 160 -12.33 0.07 3.15
C ALA A 160 -12.49 0.08 4.68
N THR A 161 -13.73 0.00 5.20
CA THR A 161 -13.98 -0.04 6.65
C THR A 161 -13.60 -1.40 7.23
N TRP A 162 -13.98 -2.48 6.55
CA TRP A 162 -13.59 -3.82 6.96
C TRP A 162 -12.10 -4.06 6.76
N ALA A 163 -11.52 -3.56 5.67
CA ALA A 163 -10.07 -3.59 5.44
C ALA A 163 -9.33 -2.88 6.59
N GLU A 164 -9.76 -1.68 6.99
CA GLU A 164 -9.17 -0.97 8.14
C GLU A 164 -9.13 -1.86 9.39
N PHE A 165 -10.26 -2.48 9.74
CA PHE A 165 -10.34 -3.38 10.89
C PHE A 165 -9.38 -4.57 10.79
N LEU A 166 -9.32 -5.23 9.63
CA LEU A 166 -8.45 -6.38 9.39
C LEU A 166 -6.96 -6.04 9.43
N LEU A 167 -6.59 -4.79 9.13
CA LEU A 167 -5.20 -4.33 9.12
C LEU A 167 -4.70 -3.84 10.48
N ARG A 168 -5.58 -3.66 11.47
CA ARG A 168 -5.19 -3.15 12.79
C ARG A 168 -4.08 -3.98 13.46
N PRO A 169 -4.08 -5.32 13.46
CA PRO A 169 -3.01 -6.09 14.09
C PRO A 169 -1.61 -5.76 13.56
N LEU A 170 -1.52 -5.43 12.27
CA LEU A 170 -0.26 -5.08 11.61
C LEU A 170 0.14 -3.62 11.88
N SER A 171 -0.82 -2.73 12.12
CA SER A 171 -0.56 -1.30 12.38
C SER A 171 -0.46 -0.93 13.87
N SER A 172 -1.04 -1.73 14.78
CA SER A 172 -1.20 -1.43 16.21
C SER A 172 -0.05 -1.90 17.10
N GLY A 173 0.95 -2.59 16.53
CA GLY A 173 2.04 -3.20 17.28
C GLY A 173 1.69 -4.55 17.93
N ALA A 174 0.48 -5.08 17.69
CA ALA A 174 0.09 -6.43 18.14
C ALA A 174 1.05 -7.50 17.59
N LEU A 175 1.52 -7.32 16.35
CA LEU A 175 2.66 -8.02 15.76
C LEU A 175 3.89 -7.12 15.87
N ASN A 176 4.64 -7.23 16.98
CA ASN A 176 5.85 -6.44 17.19
C ASN A 176 6.98 -6.90 16.27
N LEU A 177 7.02 -6.39 15.03
CA LEU A 177 7.99 -6.78 14.00
C LEU A 177 9.44 -6.48 14.37
N GLU A 178 9.71 -5.59 15.33
CA GLU A 178 11.07 -5.34 15.84
C GLU A 178 11.65 -6.52 16.62
N ALA A 179 10.79 -7.41 17.12
CA ALA A 179 11.21 -8.62 17.84
C ALA A 179 11.58 -9.78 16.90
N PHE A 180 11.36 -9.63 15.58
CA PHE A 180 11.62 -10.67 14.59
C PHE A 180 13.06 -10.55 14.05
N PRO A 181 13.74 -11.68 13.78
CA PRO A 181 15.00 -11.66 13.06
C PRO A 181 14.84 -11.10 11.63
N ASP A 182 15.87 -10.41 11.13
CA ASP A 182 15.87 -9.82 9.78
C ASP A 182 15.55 -10.85 8.67
N GLU A 183 16.02 -12.08 8.81
CA GLU A 183 15.75 -13.17 7.87
C GLU A 183 14.26 -13.60 7.84
N ALA A 184 13.57 -13.50 8.97
CA ALA A 184 12.16 -13.80 9.08
C ALA A 184 11.35 -12.68 8.43
N ILE A 185 11.72 -11.43 8.74
CA ILE A 185 11.13 -10.23 8.14
C ILE A 185 11.29 -10.25 6.61
N ALA A 186 12.48 -10.55 6.07
CA ALA A 186 12.70 -10.62 4.63
C ALA A 186 11.84 -11.70 3.94
N ARG A 187 11.56 -12.81 4.64
CA ARG A 187 10.73 -13.91 4.14
C ARG A 187 9.24 -13.58 4.18
N ILE A 188 8.78 -12.91 5.23
CA ILE A 188 7.38 -12.52 5.44
C ILE A 188 7.05 -11.31 4.55
N CYS A 189 7.85 -10.26 4.63
CA CYS A 189 7.71 -8.99 3.90
C CYS A 189 8.52 -9.03 2.59
N THR A 190 8.18 -9.95 1.69
CA THR A 190 8.89 -10.07 0.42
C THR A 190 8.76 -8.80 -0.43
N THR A 191 9.75 -8.54 -1.29
CA THR A 191 9.68 -7.41 -2.24
C THR A 191 8.41 -7.45 -3.11
N GLY A 192 7.96 -8.64 -3.51
CA GLY A 192 6.72 -8.80 -4.27
C GLY A 192 5.50 -8.29 -3.51
N ARG A 193 5.32 -8.71 -2.24
CA ARG A 193 4.20 -8.25 -1.40
C ARG A 193 4.28 -6.74 -1.14
N LEU A 194 5.48 -6.22 -0.86
CA LEU A 194 5.68 -4.79 -0.60
C LEU A 194 5.42 -3.92 -1.82
N LYS A 195 5.78 -4.38 -3.03
CA LYS A 195 5.44 -3.70 -4.29
C LYS A 195 3.93 -3.62 -4.48
N VAL A 196 3.20 -4.69 -4.18
CA VAL A 196 1.74 -4.74 -4.27
C VAL A 196 1.09 -3.75 -3.29
N ILE A 197 1.63 -3.61 -2.08
CA ILE A 197 1.09 -2.73 -1.01
C ILE A 197 1.47 -1.26 -1.22
N PHE A 198 2.57 -0.97 -1.93
CA PHE A 198 3.10 0.39 -2.12
C PHE A 198 2.06 1.44 -2.57
N PRO A 199 1.12 1.17 -3.49
CA PRO A 199 0.10 2.13 -3.89
C PRO A 199 -0.71 2.71 -2.72
N LEU A 200 -0.88 1.96 -1.62
CA LEU A 200 -1.56 2.47 -0.42
C LEU A 200 -0.80 3.63 0.23
N LEU A 201 0.53 3.68 0.15
CA LEU A 201 1.33 4.74 0.76
C LEU A 201 1.10 6.09 0.07
N VAL A 202 1.01 6.04 -1.27
CA VAL A 202 0.69 7.19 -2.12
C VAL A 202 -0.76 7.61 -1.88
N ARG A 203 -1.69 6.64 -1.83
CA ARG A 203 -3.09 6.91 -1.54
C ARG A 203 -3.28 7.59 -0.18
N ALA A 204 -2.60 7.10 0.86
CA ALA A 204 -2.65 7.64 2.21
C ALA A 204 -2.11 9.07 2.32
N GLN A 205 -1.32 9.54 1.34
CA GLN A 205 -0.77 10.89 1.35
C GLN A 205 -1.80 11.94 0.94
N GLN A 206 -2.86 11.54 0.21
CA GLN A 206 -3.87 12.46 -0.31
C GLN A 206 -3.25 13.69 -1.01
N TYR A 207 -2.33 13.42 -1.93
CA TYR A 207 -1.66 14.48 -2.66
C TYR A 207 -2.66 15.42 -3.35
N GLU A 208 -2.44 16.72 -3.20
CA GLU A 208 -3.02 17.69 -4.13
C GLU A 208 -2.55 17.38 -5.56
N PRO A 209 -3.39 17.58 -6.60
CA PRO A 209 -3.08 17.14 -7.97
C PRO A 209 -1.73 17.64 -8.51
N ALA A 210 -1.32 18.86 -8.15
CA ALA A 210 -0.03 19.42 -8.55
C ALA A 210 1.17 18.76 -7.83
N ALA A 211 1.00 18.45 -6.54
CA ALA A 211 2.01 17.74 -5.75
C ALA A 211 2.18 16.30 -6.25
N LEU A 212 1.07 15.61 -6.56
CA LEU A 212 1.11 14.25 -7.12
C LEU A 212 1.89 14.20 -8.43
N ARG A 213 1.64 15.16 -9.34
CA ARG A 213 2.36 15.25 -10.62
C ARG A 213 3.85 15.48 -10.41
N SER A 214 4.20 16.36 -9.47
CA SER A 214 5.60 16.69 -9.17
C SER A 214 6.33 15.49 -8.55
N TRP A 215 5.68 14.81 -7.61
CA TRP A 215 6.20 13.59 -6.99
C TRP A 215 6.33 12.45 -8.00
N ALA A 216 5.30 12.20 -8.81
CA ALA A 216 5.31 11.18 -9.86
C ALA A 216 6.43 11.44 -10.89
N ALA A 217 6.68 12.70 -11.27
CA ALA A 217 7.79 13.08 -12.13
C ALA A 217 9.15 12.77 -11.48
N ALA A 218 9.30 13.06 -10.18
CA ALA A 218 10.54 12.82 -9.43
C ALA A 218 10.91 11.33 -9.29
N THR A 219 9.95 10.42 -9.48
CA THR A 219 10.21 8.97 -9.52
C THR A 219 11.06 8.55 -10.71
N GLY A 220 11.01 9.30 -11.82
CA GLY A 220 11.72 8.97 -13.06
C GLY A 220 11.23 7.68 -13.74
N LEU A 221 9.99 7.25 -13.48
CA LEU A 221 9.41 6.11 -14.19
C LEU A 221 9.39 6.38 -15.71
N VAL A 222 9.84 5.40 -16.49
CA VAL A 222 9.78 5.42 -17.95
C VAL A 222 8.84 4.32 -18.43
N THR A 223 7.79 4.70 -19.15
CA THR A 223 6.73 3.79 -19.61
C THR A 223 6.35 4.12 -21.05
N GLU A 224 5.81 3.13 -21.76
CA GLU A 224 5.35 3.24 -23.15
C GLU A 224 3.94 3.80 -23.29
N ASP A 225 3.63 4.30 -24.48
CA ASP A 225 2.25 4.62 -24.85
C ASP A 225 1.41 3.34 -25.02
N LEU A 226 0.17 3.37 -24.53
CA LEU A 226 -0.77 2.26 -24.66
C LEU A 226 -2.17 2.79 -24.95
N THR A 227 -2.87 2.17 -25.89
CA THR A 227 -4.28 2.48 -26.17
C THR A 227 -5.09 1.20 -26.26
N ARG A 228 -6.19 1.11 -25.51
CA ARG A 228 -7.14 0.00 -25.57
C ARG A 228 -8.57 0.54 -25.60
N SER A 229 -9.47 -0.17 -26.25
CA SER A 229 -10.87 0.22 -26.31
C SER A 229 -11.78 -1.00 -26.19
N ILE A 230 -12.84 -0.85 -25.41
CA ILE A 230 -13.92 -1.81 -25.25
C ILE A 230 -15.17 -1.14 -25.78
N LYS A 231 -15.80 -1.74 -26.80
CA LYS A 231 -17.02 -1.21 -27.40
C LYS A 231 -18.16 -2.21 -27.27
N VAL A 232 -19.29 -1.77 -26.73
CA VAL A 232 -20.53 -2.52 -26.63
C VAL A 232 -21.65 -1.62 -27.12
N ASN A 233 -22.22 -1.94 -28.29
CA ASN A 233 -23.21 -1.11 -28.98
C ASN A 233 -22.74 0.35 -29.10
N ASP A 234 -23.46 1.28 -28.47
CA ASP A 234 -23.18 2.71 -28.51
C ASP A 234 -22.23 3.19 -27.40
N ILE A 235 -21.85 2.31 -26.48
CA ILE A 235 -20.93 2.60 -25.37
C ILE A 235 -19.51 2.15 -25.74
N CYS A 236 -18.55 3.06 -25.57
CA CYS A 236 -17.14 2.81 -25.76
C CYS A 236 -16.34 3.28 -24.54
N LEU A 237 -15.61 2.37 -23.90
CA LEU A 237 -14.59 2.68 -22.90
C LEU A 237 -13.22 2.62 -23.57
N GLN A 238 -12.53 3.76 -23.66
CA GLN A 238 -11.18 3.85 -24.20
C GLN A 238 -10.20 4.19 -23.09
N MET A 239 -9.20 3.34 -22.89
CA MET A 239 -8.09 3.60 -22.00
C MET A 239 -6.88 4.05 -22.82
N TRP A 240 -6.32 5.19 -22.44
CA TRP A 240 -5.12 5.75 -23.02
C TRP A 240 -4.08 5.98 -21.93
N ILE A 241 -2.90 5.40 -22.10
CA ILE A 241 -1.73 5.67 -21.28
C ILE A 241 -0.76 6.42 -22.15
N ARG A 242 -0.46 7.66 -21.74
CA ARG A 242 0.60 8.46 -22.32
C ARG A 242 1.88 8.16 -21.55
N GLY A 243 2.77 7.41 -22.18
CA GLY A 243 4.11 7.16 -21.71
C GLY A 243 4.99 8.40 -21.85
N ASN A 244 6.27 8.20 -21.58
CA ASN A 244 7.29 9.24 -21.58
C ASN A 244 8.65 8.73 -22.09
N ARG A 245 8.65 7.60 -22.82
CA ARG A 245 9.85 6.98 -23.40
C ARG A 245 10.49 7.81 -24.52
N MET A 246 9.72 8.65 -25.21
CA MET A 246 10.27 9.56 -26.21
C MET A 246 11.19 10.59 -25.54
N PRO A 247 12.37 10.89 -26.10
CA PRO A 247 13.31 11.82 -25.50
C PRO A 247 12.62 13.17 -25.28
N GLN A 248 12.48 13.56 -24.01
CA GLN A 248 12.01 14.89 -23.69
C GLN A 248 13.10 15.88 -24.09
N ALA A 249 12.73 16.98 -24.75
CA ALA A 249 13.71 17.94 -25.26
C ALA A 249 14.59 18.44 -24.10
N HIS A 250 15.89 18.62 -24.37
CA HIS A 250 16.84 19.12 -23.37
C HIS A 250 16.32 20.41 -22.73
N GLY A 251 16.22 20.42 -21.39
CA GLY A 251 15.73 21.55 -20.61
C GLY A 251 14.23 21.51 -20.27
N LEU A 252 13.47 20.52 -20.74
CA LEU A 252 12.10 20.28 -20.28
C LEU A 252 12.10 19.39 -19.02
N SER A 253 11.25 19.73 -18.06
CA SER A 253 11.02 18.91 -16.86
C SER A 253 10.42 17.57 -17.24
N HIS A 254 10.91 16.49 -16.63
CA HIS A 254 10.42 15.13 -16.85
C HIS A 254 8.91 15.04 -16.56
N GLU A 255 8.09 14.77 -17.59
CA GLU A 255 6.67 14.45 -17.36
C GLU A 255 6.48 13.00 -16.89
N ALA A 256 5.61 12.81 -15.89
CA ALA A 256 5.17 11.47 -15.45
C ALA A 256 4.19 10.86 -16.46
N PRO A 257 4.20 9.52 -16.63
CA PRO A 257 3.27 8.85 -17.55
C PRO A 257 1.84 8.93 -17.02
N GLN A 258 0.87 9.28 -17.85
CA GLN A 258 -0.52 9.56 -17.43
C GLN A 258 -1.52 8.57 -18.01
N LEU A 259 -2.49 8.13 -17.19
CA LEU A 259 -3.66 7.40 -17.66
C LEU A 259 -4.85 8.34 -17.87
N ARG A 260 -5.55 8.16 -18.99
CA ARG A 260 -6.87 8.71 -19.28
C ARG A 260 -7.85 7.59 -19.62
N LEU A 261 -9.02 7.62 -19.00
CA LEU A 261 -10.16 6.77 -19.33
C LEU A 261 -11.24 7.63 -19.96
N THR A 262 -11.59 7.36 -21.21
CA THR A 262 -12.66 8.04 -21.92
C THR A 262 -13.86 7.11 -22.04
N LEU A 263 -15.02 7.55 -21.54
CA LEU A 263 -16.30 6.90 -21.80
C LEU A 263 -17.05 7.72 -22.86
N THR A 264 -17.38 7.08 -23.97
CA THR A 264 -18.23 7.64 -25.01
C THR A 264 -19.55 6.87 -25.07
N ALA A 265 -20.67 7.57 -25.07
CA ALA A 265 -22.00 7.00 -25.28
C ALA A 265 -22.81 7.95 -26.17
N ASP A 266 -23.24 7.47 -27.34
CA ASP A 266 -23.91 8.27 -28.37
C ASP A 266 -23.14 9.58 -28.70
N ARG A 267 -23.62 10.75 -28.26
CA ARG A 267 -23.00 12.07 -28.51
C ARG A 267 -22.22 12.63 -27.33
N VAL A 268 -22.11 11.90 -26.23
CA VAL A 268 -21.41 12.33 -25.02
C VAL A 268 -20.07 11.61 -24.93
N ALA A 269 -19.00 12.36 -24.70
CA ALA A 269 -17.67 11.83 -24.40
C ALA A 269 -17.13 12.49 -23.14
N LEU A 270 -16.79 11.69 -22.13
CA LEU A 270 -16.22 12.13 -20.86
C LEU A 270 -14.84 11.52 -20.69
N ALA A 271 -13.90 12.30 -20.17
CA ALA A 271 -12.52 11.86 -19.95
C ALA A 271 -12.15 12.01 -18.48
N TYR A 272 -11.59 10.94 -17.91
CA TYR A 272 -11.25 10.83 -16.51
C TYR A 272 -9.81 10.36 -16.32
N GLY A 273 -9.26 10.60 -15.14
CA GLY A 273 -7.90 10.20 -14.78
C GLY A 273 -7.82 8.85 -14.06
N TRP A 274 -6.68 8.63 -13.41
CA TRP A 274 -6.37 7.42 -12.67
C TRP A 274 -7.41 7.04 -11.60
N GLU A 275 -7.86 7.99 -10.78
CA GLU A 275 -8.76 7.72 -9.65
C GLU A 275 -10.07 7.07 -10.09
N MET A 276 -10.67 7.58 -11.17
CA MET A 276 -11.89 6.98 -11.74
C MET A 276 -11.63 5.59 -12.28
N PHE A 277 -10.52 5.41 -13.02
CA PHE A 277 -10.15 4.11 -13.57
C PHE A 277 -9.97 3.06 -12.46
N SER A 278 -9.24 3.41 -11.40
CA SER A 278 -8.92 2.47 -10.33
C SER A 278 -10.16 2.10 -9.52
N GLU A 279 -11.03 3.06 -9.21
CA GLU A 279 -12.30 2.81 -8.51
C GLU A 279 -13.28 2.00 -9.37
N LEU A 280 -13.40 2.30 -10.67
CA LEU A 280 -14.22 1.52 -11.60
C LEU A 280 -13.74 0.07 -11.70
N ASN A 281 -12.42 -0.13 -11.81
CA ASN A 281 -11.83 -1.46 -11.85
C ASN A 281 -12.14 -2.26 -10.58
N ARG A 282 -12.01 -1.67 -9.39
CA ARG A 282 -12.32 -2.33 -8.11
C ARG A 282 -13.80 -2.71 -8.01
N LEU A 283 -14.70 -1.83 -8.45
CA LEU A 283 -16.15 -2.09 -8.48
C LEU A 283 -16.53 -3.21 -9.45
N PHE A 284 -15.97 -3.21 -10.67
CA PHE A 284 -16.18 -4.28 -11.65
C PHE A 284 -15.65 -5.62 -11.14
N GLN A 285 -14.45 -5.65 -10.55
CA GLN A 285 -13.90 -6.87 -9.96
C GLN A 285 -14.78 -7.43 -8.83
N ALA A 286 -15.23 -6.56 -7.93
CA ALA A 286 -16.10 -6.94 -6.80
C ALA A 286 -17.43 -7.54 -7.29
N ARG A 287 -18.11 -6.86 -8.24
CA ARG A 287 -19.38 -7.34 -8.77
C ARG A 287 -19.22 -8.63 -9.57
N ALA A 288 -18.23 -8.71 -10.46
CA ALA A 288 -17.93 -9.90 -11.25
C ALA A 288 -17.65 -11.12 -10.35
N TRP A 289 -16.97 -10.92 -9.22
CA TRP A 289 -16.73 -11.98 -8.24
C TRP A 289 -18.00 -12.42 -7.51
N LEU A 290 -18.83 -11.46 -7.06
CA LEU A 290 -20.11 -11.73 -6.40
C LEU A 290 -21.12 -12.43 -7.32
N LYS A 291 -20.99 -12.24 -8.64
CA LYS A 291 -21.92 -12.76 -9.67
C LYS A 291 -23.38 -12.33 -9.42
N VAL A 292 -23.56 -11.14 -8.85
CA VAL A 292 -24.86 -10.54 -8.57
C VAL A 292 -25.30 -9.67 -9.74
N THR A 293 -26.55 -9.81 -10.14
CA THR A 293 -27.17 -9.04 -11.23
C THR A 293 -28.52 -8.44 -10.84
N LYS A 294 -28.88 -8.51 -9.56
CA LYS A 294 -30.15 -7.98 -9.03
C LYS A 294 -29.92 -7.30 -7.70
N ALA A 295 -30.63 -6.19 -7.49
CA ALA A 295 -30.72 -5.51 -6.19
C ALA A 295 -29.35 -5.28 -5.54
N TRP A 296 -28.34 -4.98 -6.36
CA TRP A 296 -26.98 -4.75 -5.89
C TRP A 296 -26.55 -3.36 -6.32
N SER A 297 -26.17 -2.54 -5.35
CA SER A 297 -25.61 -1.24 -5.63
C SER A 297 -24.43 -0.98 -4.72
N ASP A 298 -23.42 -0.34 -5.28
CA ASP A 298 -22.26 0.10 -4.54
C ASP A 298 -21.74 1.40 -5.15
N ARG A 299 -21.05 2.21 -4.35
CA ARG A 299 -20.53 3.50 -4.78
C ARG A 299 -19.29 3.87 -4.01
N GLY A 300 -18.38 4.51 -4.73
CA GLY A 300 -17.27 5.24 -4.16
C GLY A 300 -17.46 6.73 -4.23
N SER A 301 -16.32 7.41 -4.22
CA SER A 301 -16.27 8.85 -4.28
C SER A 301 -16.62 9.35 -5.67
N MET A 302 -16.22 8.60 -6.71
CA MET A 302 -16.31 9.04 -8.10
C MET A 302 -17.19 8.11 -8.94
N VAL A 303 -17.19 6.80 -8.67
CA VAL A 303 -17.91 5.78 -9.44
C VAL A 303 -19.03 5.18 -8.60
N GLY A 304 -20.19 4.96 -9.21
CA GLY A 304 -21.27 4.18 -8.63
C GLY A 304 -21.84 3.17 -9.61
N LEU A 305 -22.25 2.01 -9.10
CA LEU A 305 -22.96 0.99 -9.85
C LEU A 305 -24.28 0.71 -9.16
N TYR A 306 -25.36 0.69 -9.93
CA TYR A 306 -26.68 0.38 -9.42
C TYR A 306 -27.37 -0.63 -10.32
N PHE A 307 -27.63 -1.81 -9.75
CA PHE A 307 -28.49 -2.83 -10.34
C PHE A 307 -29.88 -2.72 -9.72
N PRO A 308 -30.91 -2.46 -10.55
CA PRO A 308 -32.28 -2.41 -10.07
C PRO A 308 -32.75 -3.77 -9.53
N HIS A 309 -33.87 -3.74 -8.80
CA HIS A 309 -34.54 -4.98 -8.36
C HIS A 309 -35.24 -5.70 -9.52
N ASN A 310 -35.67 -4.95 -10.52
CA ASN A 310 -36.39 -5.45 -11.69
C ASN A 310 -35.42 -5.63 -12.86
N GLU A 311 -35.35 -6.84 -13.44
CA GLU A 311 -34.43 -7.19 -14.52
C GLU A 311 -34.73 -6.47 -15.85
N SER A 312 -35.93 -5.92 -16.01
CA SER A 312 -36.28 -5.13 -17.19
C SER A 312 -35.75 -3.69 -17.14
N GLU A 313 -35.22 -3.26 -16.00
CA GLU A 313 -34.69 -1.92 -15.81
C GLU A 313 -33.18 -1.87 -16.13
N ASP A 314 -32.74 -0.71 -16.63
CA ASP A 314 -31.34 -0.48 -16.98
C ASP A 314 -30.46 -0.45 -15.73
N VAL A 315 -29.25 -0.99 -15.88
CA VAL A 315 -28.15 -0.82 -14.92
C VAL A 315 -27.63 0.60 -15.05
N ILE A 316 -27.39 1.26 -13.92
CA ILE A 316 -26.86 2.63 -13.91
C ILE A 316 -25.37 2.60 -13.57
N ILE A 317 -24.55 3.12 -14.47
CA ILE A 317 -23.14 3.46 -14.21
C ILE A 317 -23.08 4.96 -13.93
N SER A 318 -22.71 5.34 -12.71
CA SER A 318 -22.51 6.72 -12.30
C SER A 318 -21.03 7.07 -12.34
N LEU A 319 -20.64 8.09 -13.10
CA LEU A 319 -19.28 8.60 -13.19
C LEU A 319 -19.28 10.10 -12.88
N ASP A 320 -18.80 10.48 -11.70
CA ASP A 320 -18.71 11.87 -11.23
C ASP A 320 -20.03 12.65 -11.40
N GLY A 321 -21.13 12.03 -10.98
CA GLY A 321 -22.48 12.59 -11.07
C GLY A 321 -23.17 12.45 -12.43
N VAL A 322 -22.50 11.92 -13.47
CA VAL A 322 -23.14 11.59 -14.76
C VAL A 322 -23.62 10.14 -14.74
N HIS A 323 -24.89 9.91 -15.10
CA HIS A 323 -25.52 8.60 -15.10
C HIS A 323 -25.69 8.05 -16.51
N PHE A 324 -25.14 6.85 -16.74
CA PHE A 324 -25.31 6.07 -17.96
C PHE A 324 -26.27 4.91 -17.67
N PHE A 325 -27.35 4.85 -18.43
CA PHE A 325 -28.33 3.77 -18.37
C PHE A 325 -27.96 2.73 -19.42
N VAL A 326 -27.70 1.51 -18.98
CA VAL A 326 -27.15 0.44 -19.81
C VAL A 326 -27.99 -0.81 -19.60
N LYS A 327 -28.36 -1.50 -20.68
CA LYS A 327 -29.08 -2.76 -20.53
C LYS A 327 -28.23 -3.77 -19.76
N PRO A 328 -28.82 -4.64 -18.91
CA PRO A 328 -28.06 -5.61 -18.13
C PRO A 328 -27.07 -6.46 -18.94
N GLU A 329 -27.48 -6.93 -20.12
CA GLU A 329 -26.62 -7.73 -21.01
C GLU A 329 -25.44 -6.93 -21.56
N GLU A 330 -25.66 -5.67 -21.94
CA GLU A 330 -24.64 -4.76 -22.45
C GLU A 330 -23.64 -4.40 -21.34
N TYR A 331 -24.14 -4.17 -20.12
CA TYR A 331 -23.30 -3.95 -18.95
C TYR A 331 -22.36 -5.14 -18.71
N LEU A 332 -22.89 -6.37 -18.71
CA LEU A 332 -22.09 -7.57 -18.45
C LEU A 332 -21.01 -7.78 -19.52
N GLN A 333 -21.32 -7.48 -20.79
CA GLN A 333 -20.33 -7.49 -21.87
C GLN A 333 -19.25 -6.41 -21.67
N LEU A 334 -19.66 -5.20 -21.27
CA LEU A 334 -18.75 -4.09 -21.03
C LEU A 334 -17.79 -4.38 -19.88
N GLU A 335 -18.32 -4.89 -18.77
CA GLU A 335 -17.53 -5.28 -17.60
C GLU A 335 -16.55 -6.41 -17.94
N ALA A 336 -17.03 -7.48 -18.57
CA ALA A 336 -16.17 -8.60 -18.95
C ALA A 336 -15.06 -8.16 -19.92
N GLY A 337 -15.40 -7.32 -20.90
CA GLY A 337 -14.43 -6.75 -21.85
C GLY A 337 -13.41 -5.84 -21.17
N PHE A 338 -13.85 -5.01 -20.21
CA PHE A 338 -12.97 -4.14 -19.44
C PHE A 338 -12.00 -4.95 -18.57
N LEU A 339 -12.50 -5.91 -17.80
CA LEU A 339 -11.68 -6.74 -16.93
C LEU A 339 -10.69 -7.59 -17.72
N ALA A 340 -11.11 -8.15 -18.87
CA ALA A 340 -10.21 -8.88 -19.76
C ALA A 340 -9.12 -7.97 -20.34
N THR A 341 -9.46 -6.72 -20.69
CA THR A 341 -8.49 -5.74 -21.19
C THR A 341 -7.47 -5.36 -20.11
N VAL A 342 -7.92 -5.08 -18.88
CA VAL A 342 -7.04 -4.75 -17.75
C VAL A 342 -6.14 -5.92 -17.36
N ALA A 343 -6.62 -7.15 -17.49
CA ALA A 343 -5.87 -8.36 -17.20
C ALA A 343 -4.94 -8.82 -18.34
N ALA A 344 -5.00 -8.21 -19.52
CA ALA A 344 -4.12 -8.55 -20.63
C ALA A 344 -2.66 -8.30 -20.23
N PRO A 345 -1.71 -9.24 -20.46
CA PRO A 345 -0.36 -9.16 -19.86
C PRO A 345 0.41 -7.87 -20.17
N ASP A 346 0.27 -7.34 -21.38
CA ASP A 346 0.86 -6.09 -21.83
C ASP A 346 0.25 -4.86 -21.16
N VAL A 347 -1.05 -4.91 -20.85
CA VAL A 347 -1.78 -3.84 -20.16
C VAL A 347 -1.52 -3.89 -18.66
N ALA A 348 -1.63 -5.09 -18.06
CA ALA A 348 -1.44 -5.33 -16.64
C ALA A 348 -0.06 -4.86 -16.17
N SER A 349 1.00 -5.19 -16.95
CA SER A 349 2.36 -4.76 -16.65
C SER A 349 2.50 -3.24 -16.58
N VAL A 350 1.87 -2.50 -17.51
CA VAL A 350 1.92 -1.03 -17.51
C VAL A 350 1.12 -0.47 -16.34
N LEU A 351 -0.05 -1.03 -16.05
CA LEU A 351 -0.86 -0.59 -14.91
C LEU A 351 -0.15 -0.86 -13.57
N ASP A 352 0.60 -1.96 -13.45
CA ASP A 352 1.42 -2.28 -12.28
C ASP A 352 2.54 -1.25 -12.05
N GLU A 353 3.05 -0.62 -13.10
CA GLU A 353 4.01 0.49 -12.97
C GLU A 353 3.34 1.80 -12.56
N LEU A 354 2.10 2.04 -12.99
CA LEU A 354 1.35 3.26 -12.69
C LEU A 354 0.71 3.26 -11.30
N ARG A 355 0.27 2.10 -10.77
CA ARG A 355 -0.33 2.00 -9.42
C ARG A 355 0.55 2.63 -8.34
N PRO A 356 1.87 2.36 -8.28
CA PRO A 356 2.77 2.98 -7.32
C PRO A 356 3.02 4.48 -7.56
N LEU A 357 2.62 5.05 -8.71
CA LEU A 357 2.73 6.49 -8.97
C LEU A 357 1.51 7.29 -8.53
N TYR A 358 0.32 6.71 -8.67
CA TYR A 358 -0.93 7.43 -8.46
C TYR A 358 -1.70 6.97 -7.22
N GLY A 359 -1.28 5.85 -6.64
CA GLY A 359 -1.94 5.22 -5.50
C GLY A 359 -3.22 4.50 -5.89
N ASP A 360 -3.57 3.47 -5.14
CA ASP A 360 -4.82 2.72 -5.31
C ASP A 360 -5.19 2.11 -3.96
N LEU A 361 -6.39 1.54 -3.85
CA LEU A 361 -6.81 0.73 -2.69
C LEU A 361 -6.63 -0.76 -2.98
#